data_AF-A0A961MNC7-F1
#
_entry.id   AF-A0A961MNC7-F1
#
_cell.length_a   1.000
_cell.length_b   1.000
_cell.length_c   1.000
_cell.angle_alpha   90.00
_cell.angle_beta   90.00
_cell.angle_gamma   90.00
#
_symmetry.space_group_name_H-M   'P 1'
#
loop_
_entity.id
_entity.type
_entity.pdbx_description
1 polymer ?
#
loop_
_entity_poly.entity_id
_entity_poly.type
_entity_poly.pdbx_seq_one_letter_code
_entity_poly.pdbx_strand_id
1 'polypeptide(L)'
;MPTPSRVADPLWTALSAEKFRPESEVLDALVREAALPAVQRKAISGRAADLVRRIRAEASPTLMEQFLAEYGLSTREGVALMCLAEAMLRVPDRDTIDALIEDKIA
;
A
#
# COMPACT_ATOMS: atom_id res chain seq x y z
N MET A 1 12.29 -28.26 29.65
CA MET A 1 13.03 -28.26 28.36
C MET A 1 13.73 -26.92 28.25
N PRO A 2 15.06 -26.82 28.31
CA PRO A 2 15.74 -25.55 28.06
C PRO A 2 15.45 -25.13 26.61
N THR A 3 14.98 -23.91 26.42
CA THR A 3 14.79 -23.29 25.11
C THR A 3 16.17 -23.16 24.44
N PRO A 4 16.38 -23.69 23.22
CA PRO A 4 17.67 -23.53 22.56
C PRO A 4 17.99 -22.03 22.43
N SER A 5 19.14 -21.62 22.93
CA SER A 5 19.60 -20.24 22.78
C SER A 5 19.74 -19.96 21.27
N ARG A 6 19.20 -18.83 20.79
CA ARG A 6 19.27 -18.40 19.38
C ARG A 6 20.69 -18.43 18.78
N VAL A 7 21.71 -18.41 19.64
CA VAL A 7 23.14 -18.37 19.29
C VAL A 7 23.67 -19.74 18.84
N ALA A 8 23.00 -20.84 19.17
CA ALA A 8 23.44 -22.20 18.82
C ALA A 8 22.60 -22.87 17.71
N ASP A 9 21.64 -22.15 17.13
CA ASP A 9 20.80 -22.67 16.06
C ASP A 9 21.53 -22.57 14.70
N PRO A 10 21.72 -23.69 13.98
CA PRO A 10 22.37 -23.72 12.68
C PRO A 10 21.75 -22.77 11.65
N LEU A 11 20.43 -22.54 11.72
CA LEU A 11 19.72 -21.64 10.80
C LEU A 11 20.10 -20.18 11.02
N TRP A 12 20.24 -19.75 12.28
CA TRP A 12 20.64 -18.38 12.62
C TRP A 12 22.11 -18.11 12.27
N THR A 13 22.96 -19.13 12.38
CA THR A 13 24.35 -19.07 11.92
C THR A 13 24.43 -18.89 10.40
N ALA A 14 23.64 -19.66 9.64
CA ALA A 14 23.59 -19.56 8.18
C ALA A 14 23.05 -18.19 7.71
N LEU A 15 21.95 -17.70 8.30
CA LEU A 15 21.41 -16.36 8.00
C LEU A 15 22.40 -15.24 8.30
N SER A 16 23.15 -15.35 9.40
CA SER A 16 24.15 -14.35 9.79
C SER A 16 25.32 -14.32 8.81
N ALA A 17 25.72 -15.48 8.27
CA ALA A 17 26.78 -15.59 7.28
C ALA A 17 26.39 -14.96 5.92
N GLU A 18 25.14 -15.11 5.50
CA GLU A 18 24.64 -14.54 4.24
C GLU A 18 24.34 -13.03 4.31
N LYS A 19 24.27 -12.45 5.51
CA LYS A 19 23.83 -11.05 5.75
C LYS A 19 24.57 -9.99 4.93
N PHE A 20 25.85 -10.20 4.67
CA PHE A 20 26.72 -9.24 3.98
C PHE A 20 27.25 -9.77 2.65
N ARG A 21 26.56 -10.76 2.07
CA ARG A 21 26.94 -11.32 0.78
C ARG A 21 26.81 -10.26 -0.33
N PRO A 22 27.72 -10.23 -1.32
CA PRO A 22 27.62 -9.28 -2.42
C PRO A 22 26.29 -9.40 -3.17
N GLU A 23 25.63 -8.26 -3.42
CA GLU A 23 24.31 -8.21 -4.06
C GLU A 23 24.29 -8.92 -5.41
N SER A 24 25.33 -8.74 -6.24
CA SER A 24 25.43 -9.37 -7.56
C SER A 24 25.39 -10.90 -7.48
N GLU A 25 26.11 -11.49 -6.53
CA GLU A 25 26.13 -12.95 -6.34
C GLU A 25 24.78 -13.50 -5.87
N VAL A 26 24.09 -12.74 -5.02
CA VAL A 26 22.75 -13.09 -4.54
C VAL A 26 21.75 -13.00 -5.68
N LEU A 27 21.79 -11.93 -6.48
CA LEU A 27 20.93 -11.76 -7.64
C LEU A 27 21.15 -12.88 -8.68
N ASP A 28 22.40 -13.21 -8.99
CA ASP A 28 22.71 -14.29 -9.95
C ASP A 28 22.20 -15.67 -9.48
N ALA A 29 22.22 -15.91 -8.17
CA ALA A 29 21.64 -17.12 -7.59
C ALA A 29 20.10 -17.11 -7.70
N LEU A 30 19.46 -16.03 -7.28
CA LEU A 30 17.99 -15.89 -7.30
C LEU A 30 17.41 -15.89 -8.72
N VAL A 31 18.08 -15.26 -9.68
CA VAL A 31 17.65 -15.27 -11.09
C VAL A 31 17.68 -16.67 -11.67
N ARG A 32 18.71 -17.46 -11.34
CA ARG A 32 18.80 -18.87 -11.77
C ARG A 32 17.72 -19.72 -11.11
N GLU A 33 17.48 -19.52 -9.81
CA GLU A 33 16.43 -20.24 -9.08
C GLU A 33 15.02 -19.91 -9.61
N ALA A 34 14.78 -18.64 -9.92
CA ALA A 34 13.51 -18.16 -10.45
C ALA A 34 13.37 -18.32 -11.99
N ALA A 35 14.31 -18.99 -12.66
CA ALA A 35 14.35 -19.13 -14.12
C ALA A 35 13.25 -20.08 -14.64
N LEU A 36 12.02 -19.55 -14.72
CA LEU A 36 10.87 -20.29 -15.24
C LEU A 36 10.93 -20.44 -16.77
N PRO A 37 10.45 -21.59 -17.32
CA PRO A 37 10.27 -21.78 -18.75
C PRO A 37 9.43 -20.67 -19.40
N ALA A 38 9.77 -20.30 -20.64
CA ALA A 38 9.09 -19.22 -21.37
C ALA A 38 7.57 -19.41 -21.48
N VAL A 39 7.11 -20.66 -21.62
CA VAL A 39 5.68 -21.01 -21.67
C VAL A 39 4.99 -20.70 -20.34
N GLN A 40 5.61 -21.05 -19.21
CA GLN A 40 5.06 -20.77 -17.88
C GLN A 40 5.05 -19.27 -17.60
N ARG A 41 6.12 -18.54 -17.96
CA ARG A 41 6.16 -17.08 -17.87
C ARG A 41 5.03 -16.43 -18.66
N LYS A 42 4.81 -16.84 -19.91
CA LYS A 42 3.72 -16.31 -20.75
C LYS A 42 2.35 -16.56 -20.12
N ALA A 43 2.12 -17.76 -19.59
CA ALA A 43 0.87 -18.10 -18.91
C ALA A 43 0.65 -17.27 -17.63
N ILE A 44 1.69 -17.06 -16.82
CA ILE A 44 1.64 -16.21 -15.62
C ILE A 44 1.32 -14.76 -16.00
N SER A 45 2.02 -14.21 -16.99
CA SER A 45 1.77 -12.85 -17.47
C SER A 45 0.35 -12.66 -18.00
N GLY A 46 -0.19 -13.66 -18.72
CA GLY A 46 -1.59 -13.64 -19.18
C GLY A 46 -2.58 -13.54 -18.01
N ARG A 47 -2.45 -14.44 -17.03
CA ARG A 47 -3.32 -14.44 -15.84
C ARG A 47 -3.20 -13.14 -15.03
N ALA A 48 -1.98 -12.62 -14.86
CA ALA A 48 -1.76 -11.35 -14.16
C ALA A 48 -2.42 -10.18 -14.89
N ALA A 49 -2.31 -10.13 -16.22
CA ALA A 49 -2.97 -9.11 -17.04
C ALA A 49 -4.50 -9.20 -16.90
N ASP A 50 -5.07 -10.40 -16.91
CA ASP A 50 -6.51 -10.60 -16.72
C ASP A 50 -6.98 -10.11 -15.33
N LEU A 51 -6.21 -10.40 -14.27
CA LEU A 51 -6.49 -9.91 -12.93
C LEU A 51 -6.46 -8.38 -12.86
N VAL A 52 -5.45 -7.75 -13.44
CA VAL A 52 -5.34 -6.28 -13.49
C VAL A 52 -6.50 -5.67 -14.27
N ARG A 53 -6.90 -6.25 -15.41
CA ARG A 53 -8.05 -5.76 -16.18
C ARG A 53 -9.34 -5.84 -15.37
N ARG A 54 -9.55 -6.94 -14.64
CA ARG A 54 -10.71 -7.08 -13.75
C ARG A 54 -10.72 -6.04 -12.64
N ILE A 55 -9.61 -5.89 -11.92
CA ILE A 55 -9.48 -4.88 -10.85
C ILE A 55 -9.77 -3.49 -11.40
N ARG A 56 -9.24 -3.13 -12.57
CA ARG A 56 -9.48 -1.81 -13.18
C ARG A 56 -10.92 -1.62 -13.68
N ALA A 57 -11.59 -2.68 -14.11
CA ALA A 57 -12.98 -2.62 -14.54
C ALA A 57 -13.94 -2.52 -13.36
N GLU A 58 -13.60 -3.14 -12.22
CA GLU A 58 -14.39 -3.13 -10.99
C GLU A 58 -14.03 -1.93 -10.08
N ALA A 59 -12.85 -1.33 -10.27
CA ALA A 59 -12.40 -0.16 -9.53
C ALA A 59 -13.31 1.04 -9.84
N SER A 60 -14.25 1.30 -8.94
CA SER A 60 -14.90 2.59 -8.83
C SER A 60 -14.09 3.41 -7.85
N PRO A 61 -13.51 4.56 -8.24
CA PRO A 61 -12.81 5.41 -7.29
C PRO A 61 -13.78 5.76 -6.18
N THR A 62 -13.31 5.61 -4.94
CA THR A 62 -14.09 5.97 -3.75
C THR A 62 -14.47 7.45 -3.83
N LEU A 63 -15.57 7.85 -3.18
CA LEU A 63 -15.99 9.25 -3.16
C LEU A 63 -14.85 10.19 -2.75
N MET A 64 -13.97 9.72 -1.84
CA MET A 64 -12.79 10.45 -1.42
C MET A 64 -11.73 10.57 -2.52
N GLU A 65 -11.41 9.50 -3.24
CA GLU A 65 -10.46 9.56 -4.36
C GLU A 65 -10.97 10.46 -5.49
N GLN A 66 -12.27 10.44 -5.76
CA GLN A 66 -12.91 11.36 -6.71
C GLN A 66 -12.77 12.81 -6.24
N PHE A 67 -13.06 13.07 -4.97
CA PHE A 67 -12.93 14.40 -4.37
C PHE A 67 -11.47 14.91 -4.38
N LEU A 68 -10.49 14.07 -4.05
CA LEU A 68 -9.07 14.45 -4.11
C LEU A 68 -8.62 14.79 -5.53
N ALA A 69 -9.08 14.01 -6.53
CA ALA A 69 -8.75 14.24 -7.92
C ALA A 69 -9.41 15.50 -8.49
N GLU A 70 -10.67 15.78 -8.12
CA GLU A 70 -11.43 16.94 -8.58
C GLU A 70 -10.85 18.26 -8.06
N TYR A 71 -10.38 18.29 -6.82
CA TYR A 71 -9.82 19.50 -6.19
C TYR A 71 -8.28 19.53 -6.16
N GLY A 72 -7.60 18.55 -6.79
CA GLY A 72 -6.14 18.49 -6.89
C GLY A 72 -5.43 18.36 -5.54
N LEU A 73 -6.11 17.81 -4.53
CA LEU A 73 -5.63 17.80 -3.15
C LEU A 73 -4.54 16.74 -2.97
N SER A 74 -3.46 17.12 -2.30
CA SER A 74 -2.48 16.16 -1.79
C SER A 74 -3.11 15.26 -0.71
N THR A 75 -2.52 14.09 -0.46
CA THR A 75 -2.98 13.17 0.59
C THR A 75 -3.07 13.85 1.96
N ARG A 76 -2.24 14.87 2.23
CA ARG A 76 -2.26 15.64 3.48
C ARG A 76 -3.46 16.58 3.55
N GLU A 77 -3.76 17.28 2.46
CA GLU A 77 -4.93 18.17 2.37
C GLU A 77 -6.24 17.36 2.41
N GLY A 78 -6.26 16.18 1.80
CA GLY A 78 -7.36 15.22 1.92
C GLY A 78 -7.69 14.84 3.35
N VAL A 79 -6.68 14.47 4.14
CA VAL A 79 -6.84 14.13 5.56
C VAL A 79 -7.34 15.34 6.35
N ALA A 80 -6.80 16.54 6.10
CA ALA A 80 -7.24 17.76 6.77
C ALA A 80 -8.72 18.07 6.50
N LEU A 81 -9.18 17.89 5.26
CA LEU A 81 -10.57 18.10 4.89
C LEU A 81 -11.51 17.07 5.50
N MET A 82 -11.11 15.80 5.56
CA MET A 82 -11.89 14.78 6.27
C MET A 82 -12.04 15.10 7.75
N CYS A 83 -10.96 15.56 8.40
CA CYS A 83 -11.01 15.98 9.80
C CYS A 83 -11.93 17.19 10.00
N LEU A 84 -11.93 18.14 9.07
CA LEU A 84 -12.86 19.27 9.08
C LEU A 84 -14.32 18.79 8.93
N ALA A 85 -14.59 17.93 7.96
CA ALA A 85 -15.91 17.35 7.76
C ALA A 85 -16.39 16.55 8.99
N GLU A 86 -15.51 15.79 9.64
CA GLU A 86 -15.81 15.08 10.88
C GLU A 86 -16.13 16.05 12.03
N ALA A 87 -15.34 17.12 12.19
CA ALA A 87 -15.58 18.13 13.21
C ALA A 87 -16.94 18.81 13.00
N MET A 88 -17.31 19.07 11.75
CA MET A 88 -18.62 19.66 11.40
C MET A 88 -19.77 18.69 11.65
N LEU A 89 -19.62 17.38 11.37
CA LEU A 89 -20.64 16.37 11.69
C LEU A 89 -20.88 16.18 13.20
N ARG A 90 -19.95 16.62 14.06
CA ARG A 90 -20.09 16.57 15.53
C ARG A 90 -20.85 17.77 16.10
N VAL A 91 -21.15 18.80 15.29
CA VAL A 91 -21.97 19.94 15.70
C VAL A 91 -23.45 19.56 15.49
N PRO A 92 -24.30 19.59 16.54
CA PRO A 92 -25.65 19.03 16.48
C PRO A 92 -26.68 19.90 15.75
N ASP A 93 -26.38 21.19 15.56
CA ASP A 93 -27.27 22.17 14.92
C ASP A 93 -26.76 22.55 13.53
N ARG A 94 -27.57 22.26 12.50
CA ARG A 94 -27.20 22.50 11.10
C ARG A 94 -27.14 23.99 10.75
N ASP A 95 -28.02 24.80 11.34
CA ASP A 95 -28.07 26.24 11.08
C ASP A 95 -26.80 26.94 11.60
N THR A 96 -26.27 26.50 12.75
CA THR A 96 -24.97 26.95 13.29
C THR A 96 -23.78 26.55 12.40
N ILE A 97 -23.82 25.40 11.74
CA ILE A 97 -22.75 24.95 10.83
C ILE A 97 -22.71 25.83 9.58
N ASP A 98 -23.87 26.03 8.95
CA ASP A 98 -23.95 26.82 7.71
C ASP A 98 -23.51 28.27 7.95
N ALA A 99 -23.94 28.87 9.09
CA ALA A 99 -23.48 30.19 9.51
C ALA A 99 -21.96 30.25 9.77
N LEU A 100 -21.34 29.17 10.27
CA LEU A 100 -19.90 29.11 10.51
C LEU A 100 -19.10 28.96 9.20
N ILE A 101 -19.62 28.23 8.22
CA ILE A 101 -19.01 28.12 6.88
C ILE A 101 -19.00 29.50 6.21
N GLU A 102 -20.15 30.19 6.21
CA GLU A 102 -20.35 31.48 5.56
C GLU A 102 -19.48 32.60 6.16
N ASP A 103 -19.27 32.58 7.49
CA ASP A 103 -18.58 33.65 8.21
C ASP A 103 -17.05 33.45 8.38
N LYS A 104 -16.54 32.21 8.24
CA LYS A 104 -15.15 31.89 8.65
C LYS A 104 -14.34 31.00 7.70
N ILE A 105 -14.93 30.35 6.68
CA ILE A 105 -14.22 29.38 5.84
C ILE A 105 -14.20 29.76 4.34
N ALA A 106 -15.17 30.55 3.86
CA ALA A 106 -15.22 31.02 2.46
C ALA A 106 -14.13 32.06 2.10
#